data_AF-A0A2K3M6S7-F1
#
_entry.id   AF-A0A2K3M6S7-F1
#
_cell.length_a   1.000
_cell.length_b   1.000
_cell.length_c   1.000
_cell.angle_alpha   90.00
_cell.angle_beta   90.00
_cell.angle_gamma   90.00
#
_symmetry.space_group_name_H-M   'P 1'
#
loop_
_entity.id
_entity.type
_entity.pdbx_description
1 polymer ?
#
loop_
_entity_poly.entity_id
_entity_poly.type
_entity_poly.pdbx_seq_one_letter_code
_entity_poly.pdbx_strand_id
1 'polypeptide(L)'
;CMEEAGVDGALIVQPINHKFDHSYVTSVLKKYPTKFIGCCLANPADDGGGLKQFEHLVLEEGYRAVRFNPYLWPSGEKLSS
;
A
#
# COMPACT_ATOMS: atom_id res chain seq x y z
N CYS A 1 -15.58 17.45 6.39
CA CYS A 1 -14.16 17.08 6.15
C CYS A 1 -13.62 16.28 7.36
N MET A 2 -12.39 15.75 7.34
CA MET A 2 -11.86 14.95 8.48
C MET A 2 -11.89 15.72 9.81
N GLU A 3 -11.55 17.02 9.76
CA GLU A 3 -11.56 17.91 10.93
C GLU A 3 -12.97 18.12 11.50
N GLU A 4 -13.94 18.45 10.66
CA GLU A 4 -15.36 18.58 11.07
C GLU A 4 -15.93 17.29 11.69
N ALA A 5 -15.42 16.13 11.27
CA ALA A 5 -15.83 14.83 11.78
C ALA A 5 -15.04 14.38 13.02
N GLY A 6 -14.07 15.17 13.51
CA GLY A 6 -13.20 14.78 14.62
C GLY A 6 -12.28 13.59 14.31
N VAL A 7 -11.92 13.40 13.03
CA VAL A 7 -11.04 12.31 12.59
C VAL A 7 -9.60 12.80 12.50
N ASP A 8 -8.74 12.25 13.36
CA ASP A 8 -7.34 12.66 13.46
C ASP A 8 -6.49 12.26 12.25
N GLY A 9 -6.81 11.13 11.61
CA GLY A 9 -6.07 10.57 10.49
C GLY A 9 -6.84 9.47 9.75
N ALA A 10 -6.32 9.06 8.59
CA ALA A 10 -6.92 8.02 7.77
C ALA A 10 -5.87 7.06 7.20
N LEU A 11 -6.26 5.80 7.01
CA LEU A 11 -5.48 4.82 6.26
C LEU A 11 -5.81 4.96 4.77
N ILE A 12 -4.82 5.27 3.95
CA ILE A 12 -4.95 5.30 2.49
C ILE A 12 -4.61 3.91 1.96
N VAL A 13 -5.62 3.25 1.40
CA VAL A 13 -5.45 1.98 0.71
C VAL A 13 -5.00 2.25 -0.72
N GLN A 14 -3.87 1.66 -1.14
CA GLN A 14 -3.30 1.83 -2.48
C GLN A 14 -4.39 1.69 -3.55
N PRO A 15 -4.67 2.74 -4.35
CA PRO A 15 -5.73 2.70 -5.35
C PRO A 15 -5.49 1.66 -6.45
N ILE A 16 -6.57 1.03 -6.92
CA ILE A 16 -6.47 -0.07 -7.90
C ILE A 16 -6.00 0.40 -9.29
N ASN A 17 -6.32 1.63 -9.68
CA ASN A 17 -5.95 2.23 -10.95
C ASN A 17 -4.43 2.42 -11.10
N HIS A 18 -3.70 2.61 -9.99
CA HIS A 18 -2.25 2.76 -9.98
C HIS A 18 -1.51 1.44 -9.74
N LYS A 19 -2.21 0.36 -9.41
CA LYS A 19 -1.62 -0.98 -9.15
C LYS A 19 -0.39 -0.87 -8.22
N PHE A 20 0.80 -1.19 -8.74
CA PHE A 20 2.07 -1.22 -8.01
C PHE A 20 2.85 0.09 -8.08
N ASP A 21 2.38 1.09 -8.83
CA ASP A 21 2.92 2.44 -8.76
C ASP A 21 2.37 3.15 -7.51
N HIS A 22 3.23 3.27 -6.50
CA HIS A 22 2.89 3.87 -5.22
C HIS A 22 3.27 5.36 -5.15
N SER A 23 3.81 5.95 -6.22
CA SER A 23 4.36 7.32 -6.23
C SER A 23 3.35 8.37 -5.74
N TYR A 24 2.09 8.27 -6.17
CA TYR A 24 1.04 9.19 -5.76
C TYR A 24 0.76 9.11 -4.26
N VAL A 25 0.48 7.92 -3.72
CA VAL A 25 0.22 7.73 -2.30
C VAL A 25 1.44 8.14 -1.48
N THR A 26 2.64 7.73 -1.90
CA THR A 26 3.90 8.14 -1.28
C THR A 26 4.04 9.67 -1.19
N SER A 27 3.71 10.40 -2.26
CA SER A 27 3.75 11.87 -2.23
C SER A 27 2.78 12.47 -1.20
N VAL A 28 1.61 11.85 -1.02
CA VAL A 28 0.61 12.27 -0.02
C VAL A 28 1.07 11.97 1.40
N LEU A 29 1.66 10.79 1.64
CA LEU A 29 2.21 10.42 2.95
C LEU A 29 3.33 11.39 3.37
N LYS A 30 4.23 11.73 2.44
CA LYS A 30 5.30 12.72 2.68
C LYS A 30 4.74 14.12 2.95
N LYS A 31 3.67 14.50 2.28
CA LYS A 31 3.04 15.82 2.45
C LYS A 31 2.26 15.95 3.76
N TYR A 32 1.65 14.87 4.25
CA TYR A 32 0.83 14.88 5.47
C TYR A 32 1.16 13.69 6.41
N PRO A 33 2.39 13.64 6.94
CA PRO A 33 2.89 12.47 7.66
C PRO A 33 2.17 12.17 8.97
N THR A 34 1.46 13.15 9.54
CA THR A 34 0.67 12.99 10.77
C THR A 34 -0.81 12.70 10.52
N LYS A 35 -1.27 12.80 9.27
CA LYS A 35 -2.69 12.62 8.91
C LYS A 35 -2.95 11.33 8.16
N PHE A 36 -1.97 10.81 7.42
CA PHE A 36 -2.15 9.63 6.61
C PHE A 36 -1.14 8.54 6.90
N ILE A 37 -1.62 7.31 6.86
CA ILE A 37 -0.82 6.08 6.87
C ILE A 37 -1.12 5.32 5.59
N GLY A 38 -0.10 4.74 4.97
CA GLY A 38 -0.23 3.97 3.73
C GLY A 38 -0.46 2.48 3.95
N CYS A 39 -1.40 1.90 3.18
CA CYS A 39 -1.56 0.46 2.97
C CYS A 39 -1.17 0.10 1.53
N CYS A 40 -0.01 -0.54 1.35
CA CYS A 40 0.54 -0.87 0.04
C CYS A 40 -0.14 -2.11 -0.57
N LEU A 41 -0.08 -2.25 -1.89
CA LEU A 41 -0.51 -3.45 -2.59
C LEU A 41 0.68 -4.40 -2.76
N ALA A 42 0.58 -5.62 -2.23
CA ALA A 42 1.55 -6.68 -2.47
C ALA A 42 1.59 -7.06 -3.96
N ASN A 43 2.79 -7.08 -4.54
CA ASN A 43 3.04 -7.50 -5.90
C ASN A 43 3.41 -9.00 -5.93
N PRO A 44 2.57 -9.87 -6.54
CA PRO A 44 2.77 -11.32 -6.54
C PRO A 44 3.78 -11.81 -7.60
N ALA A 45 4.62 -10.94 -8.16
CA ALA A 45 5.62 -11.35 -9.15
C ALA A 45 6.66 -12.33 -8.56
N ASP A 46 6.85 -13.47 -9.22
CA ASP A 46 7.78 -14.54 -8.80
C ASP A 46 9.26 -14.24 -9.09
N ASP A 47 9.57 -13.05 -9.63
CA ASP A 47 10.93 -12.60 -9.95
C ASP A 47 11.67 -11.98 -8.75
N GLY A 48 11.02 -11.95 -7.58
CA GLY A 48 11.54 -11.30 -6.36
C GLY A 48 11.49 -9.77 -6.38
N GLY A 49 11.05 -9.15 -7.49
CA GLY A 49 10.87 -7.71 -7.61
C GLY A 49 9.76 -7.19 -6.69
N GLY A 50 8.70 -7.98 -6.51
CA GLY A 50 7.61 -7.64 -5.60
C GLY A 50 8.04 -7.55 -4.13
N LEU A 51 8.92 -8.47 -3.69
CA LEU A 51 9.46 -8.45 -2.33
C LEU A 51 10.38 -7.23 -2.11
N LYS A 52 11.30 -6.96 -3.04
CA LYS A 52 12.17 -5.77 -2.97
C LYS A 52 11.36 -4.47 -2.93
N GLN A 53 10.30 -4.38 -3.74
CA GLN A 53 9.41 -3.22 -3.72
C GLN A 53 8.71 -3.10 -2.35
N PHE A 54 8.23 -4.21 -1.78
CA PHE A 54 7.57 -4.22 -0.48
C PHE A 54 8.52 -3.75 0.64
N GLU A 55 9.75 -4.26 0.67
CA GLU A 55 10.79 -3.83 1.63
C GLU A 55 11.04 -2.33 1.54
N HIS A 56 11.22 -1.79 0.32
CA HIS A 56 11.42 -0.36 0.10
C HIS A 56 10.22 0.47 0.62
N LEU A 57 8.98 0.03 0.33
CA LEU A 57 7.77 0.74 0.76
C LEU A 57 7.64 0.81 2.29
N VAL A 58 8.00 -0.27 2.99
CA VAL A 58 7.87 -0.35 4.45
C VAL A 58 9.04 0.34 5.17
N LEU A 59 10.27 0.08 4.73
CA LEU A 59 11.49 0.53 5.41
C LEU A 59 11.85 1.98 5.08
N GLU A 60 11.58 2.44 3.86
CA GLU A 60 12.00 3.76 3.39
C GLU A 60 10.81 4.72 3.21
N GLU A 61 9.70 4.26 2.63
CA GLU A 61 8.56 5.12 2.28
C GLU A 61 7.46 5.19 3.35
N GLY A 62 7.63 4.48 4.48
CA GLY A 62 6.82 4.65 5.68
C GLY A 62 5.44 3.98 5.64
N TYR A 63 5.19 3.05 4.71
CA TYR A 63 3.97 2.25 4.70
C TYR A 63 3.89 1.35 5.95
N ARG A 64 2.69 1.18 6.51
CA ARG A 64 2.48 0.42 7.77
C ARG A 64 1.43 -0.67 7.66
N ALA A 65 0.83 -0.84 6.49
CA ALA A 65 -0.13 -1.91 6.21
C ALA A 65 0.09 -2.44 4.79
N VAL A 66 -0.39 -3.66 4.55
CA VAL A 66 -0.35 -4.33 3.26
C VAL A 66 -1.70 -4.91 2.95
N ARG A 67 -2.12 -4.83 1.68
CA ARG A 67 -3.28 -5.55 1.15
C ARG A 67 -2.85 -6.53 0.07
N PHE A 68 -3.57 -7.63 0.01
CA PHE A 68 -3.47 -8.63 -1.05
C PHE A 68 -4.72 -8.52 -1.92
N ASN A 69 -4.56 -8.58 -3.24
CA ASN A 69 -5.68 -8.60 -4.17
C ASN A 69 -5.80 -10.01 -4.78
N PRO A 70 -6.77 -10.83 -4.36
CA PRO A 70 -6.90 -12.22 -4.82
C PRO A 70 -6.92 -12.37 -6.35
N TYR A 71 -7.43 -11.37 -7.08
CA TYR A 71 -7.46 -11.40 -8.54
C TYR A 71 -6.08 -11.29 -9.22
N LEU A 72 -5.03 -10.95 -8.49
CA LEU A 72 -3.66 -10.86 -9.02
C LEU A 72 -2.87 -12.15 -8.84
N TRP A 73 -3.39 -13.13 -8.08
CA TRP A 73 -2.74 -14.42 -7.89
C TRP A 73 -3.11 -15.38 -9.00
N PRO A 74 -2.20 -16.30 -9.39
CA PRO A 74 -2.52 -17.36 -10.34
C PRO A 74 -3.74 -18.18 -9.88
N SER A 75 -4.58 -18.56 -10.84
CA SER A 75 -5.78 -19.36 -10.55
C SER A 75 -5.40 -20.70 -9.93
N GLY A 76 -5.97 -21.02 -8.77
CA GLY A 76 -5.71 -22.25 -8.03
C GLY A 76 -4.67 -22.10 -6.91
N GLU A 77 -3.98 -20.97 -6.85
CA GLU A 77 -3.09 -20.65 -5.74
C GLU A 77 -3.85 -19.94 -4.62
N LYS A 78 -3.58 -20.38 -3.38
CA LYS A 78 -4.08 -19.73 -2.17
C LYS A 78 -2.99 -18.83 -1.63
N LEU A 79 -3.39 -17.73 -0.98
CA LEU A 79 -2.51 -17.04 -0.05
C LEU A 79 -2.22 -18.03 1.10
N SER A 80 -1.11 -18.76 1.05
CA SER A 80 -0.70 -19.65 2.13
C SER A 80 -0.07 -18.81 3.23
N SER A 81 -0.64 -18.89 4.44
CA SER A 81 -0.15 -18.27 5.68
C SER A 81 1.08 -18.97 6.23
#